data_AF-W4S4K2-F1
#
_entry.id   AF-W4S4K2-F1
#
_cell.length_a   1.000
_cell.length_b   1.000
_cell.length_c   1.000
_cell.angle_alpha   90.00
_cell.angle_beta   90.00
_cell.angle_gamma   90.00
#
_symmetry.space_group_name_H-M   'P 1'
#
loop_
_entity.id
_entity.type
_entity.pdbx_description
1 polymer ?
#
loop_
_entity_poly.entity_id
_entity_poly.type
_entity_poly.pdbx_seq_one_letter_code
_entity_poly.pdbx_strand_id
1 'polypeptide(L)' 'MNYYAEHNEERKAVLARCRDNPGELRETPDCVNAERADAKKALARRGHLDLKPLTAEDFKKQ' A
#
# COMPACT_ATOMS: atom_id res chain seq x y z
N MET A 1 -12.36 -5.56 8.52
CA MET A 1 -11.29 -5.38 7.50
C MET A 1 -9.87 -5.56 8.06
N ASN A 2 -9.64 -6.36 9.12
CA ASN A 2 -8.30 -6.54 9.69
C ASN A 2 -7.62 -7.88 9.36
N TYR A 3 -8.36 -8.83 8.76
CA TYR A 3 -7.86 -10.19 8.49
C TYR A 3 -6.51 -10.19 7.76
N TYR A 4 -6.43 -9.53 6.60
CA TYR A 4 -5.19 -9.44 5.84
C TYR A 4 -4.07 -8.66 6.52
N ALA A 5 -4.31 -7.91 7.61
CA ALA A 5 -3.24 -7.25 8.35
C ALA A 5 -2.45 -8.24 9.23
N GLU A 6 -3.11 -9.28 9.70
CA GLU A 6 -2.57 -10.32 10.61
C GLU A 6 -2.19 -11.58 9.83
N HIS A 7 -2.92 -11.90 8.75
CA HIS A 7 -2.73 -13.08 7.91
C HIS A 7 -1.82 -12.77 6.70
N ASN A 8 -0.51 -12.82 6.91
CA ASN A 8 0.47 -12.44 5.88
C ASN A 8 0.51 -13.39 4.68
N GLU A 9 0.39 -14.70 4.91
CA GLU A 9 0.48 -15.71 3.84
C GLU A 9 -0.75 -15.66 2.94
N GLU A 10 -1.95 -15.59 3.53
CA GLU A 10 -3.19 -15.44 2.78
C GLU A 10 -3.26 -14.12 2.02
N ARG A 11 -2.79 -13.01 2.62
CA ARG A 11 -2.68 -11.74 1.90
C ARG A 11 -1.84 -11.90 0.63
N LYS A 12 -0.69 -12.58 0.71
CA LYS A 12 0.17 -12.81 -0.45
C LYS A 12 -0.49 -13.70 -1.50
N ALA A 13 -1.16 -14.77 -1.07
CA ALA A 13 -1.86 -15.68 -1.97
C ALA A 13 -2.99 -14.96 -2.72
N VAL A 14 -3.78 -14.16 -2.01
CA VAL A 14 -4.84 -13.34 -2.60
C VAL A 14 -4.27 -12.32 -3.58
N LEU A 15 -3.23 -11.59 -3.19
CA LEU A 15 -2.58 -10.63 -4.09
C LEU A 15 -2.04 -11.28 -5.37
N ALA A 16 -1.50 -12.50 -5.28
CA ALA A 16 -1.07 -13.25 -6.46
C ALA A 16 -2.27 -13.54 -7.39
N ARG A 17 -3.38 -14.01 -6.82
CA ARG A 17 -4.63 -14.25 -7.56
C ARG A 17 -5.20 -12.96 -8.18
N CYS A 18 -5.17 -11.84 -7.45
CA CYS A 18 -5.62 -10.54 -7.94
C CYS A 18 -4.79 -10.06 -9.14
N ARG A 19 -3.48 -10.33 -9.14
CA ARG A 19 -2.56 -9.98 -10.23
C ARG A 19 -2.71 -10.86 -11.46
N ASP A 20 -3.14 -12.11 -11.28
CA ASP A 20 -3.42 -13.04 -12.37
C ASP A 20 -4.67 -12.63 -13.16
N ASN A 21 -5.69 -12.07 -12.49
CA ASN A 21 -6.94 -11.62 -13.12
C ASN A 21 -7.34 -10.21 -12.70
N PRO A 22 -6.57 -9.16 -13.08
CA PRO A 22 -6.79 -7.79 -12.62
C PRO A 22 -8.03 -7.12 -13.24
N GLY A 23 -8.68 -7.74 -14.23
CA GLY A 23 -9.98 -7.30 -14.73
C GLY A 23 -11.08 -7.68 -13.72
N GLU A 24 -11.42 -8.95 -13.68
CA GLU A 24 -12.54 -9.48 -12.89
C GLU A 24 -12.35 -9.35 -11.37
N LEU A 25 -11.12 -9.51 -10.87
CA LEU A 25 -10.90 -9.67 -9.42
C LEU A 25 -10.49 -8.37 -8.73
N ARG A 26 -9.99 -7.37 -9.45
CA ARG A 26 -9.39 -6.17 -8.84
C ARG A 26 -10.32 -5.39 -7.94
N GLU A 27 -11.58 -5.29 -8.32
CA GLU A 27 -12.62 -4.56 -7.59
C GLU A 27 -13.35 -5.42 -6.55
N THR A 28 -13.01 -6.71 -6.44
CA THR A 28 -13.56 -7.56 -5.40
C THR A 28 -13.11 -7.06 -4.01
N PRO A 29 -13.97 -7.20 -2.97
CA PRO A 29 -13.60 -6.79 -1.61
C PRO A 29 -12.32 -7.48 -1.12
N ASP A 30 -12.06 -8.69 -1.61
CA ASP A 30 -10.90 -9.49 -1.23
C ASP A 30 -9.59 -8.84 -1.69
N CYS A 31 -9.50 -8.52 -2.98
CA CYS A 31 -8.36 -7.84 -3.57
C CYS A 31 -8.17 -6.44 -2.97
N VAL A 32 -9.24 -5.66 -2.85
CA VAL A 32 -9.17 -4.31 -2.28
C VAL A 32 -8.65 -4.34 -0.84
N ASN A 33 -9.11 -5.29 -0.03
CA ASN A 33 -8.67 -5.39 1.36
C ASN A 33 -7.23 -5.90 1.47
N ALA A 34 -6.83 -6.87 0.64
CA ALA A 34 -5.47 -7.39 0.60
C ALA A 34 -4.47 -6.32 0.14
N GLU A 35 -4.81 -5.56 -0.91
CA GLU A 35 -3.97 -4.45 -1.42
C GLU A 35 -3.82 -3.34 -0.39
N ARG A 36 -4.91 -2.91 0.25
CA ARG A 36 -4.84 -1.90 1.32
C ARG A 36 -3.99 -2.37 2.49
N ALA A 37 -4.09 -3.63 2.88
CA ALA A 37 -3.26 -4.20 3.94
C ALA A 37 -1.79 -4.24 3.55
N ASP A 38 -1.47 -4.61 2.31
CA ASP A 38 -0.10 -4.65 1.80
C ASP A 38 0.53 -3.26 1.71
N ALA A 39 -0.21 -2.28 1.19
CA ALA A 39 0.22 -0.89 1.12
C ALA A 39 0.55 -0.33 2.51
N LYS A 40 -0.28 -0.62 3.52
CA LYS A 40 -0.02 -0.24 4.92
C LYS A 40 1.25 -0.87 5.46
N LYS A 41 1.49 -2.16 5.19
CA LYS A 41 2.73 -2.85 5.61
C LYS A 41 3.95 -2.30 4.88
N ALA A 42 3.83 -1.99 3.60
CA ALA A 42 4.90 -1.38 2.81
C ALA A 42 5.27 0.01 3.35
N LEU A 43 4.27 0.82 3.68
CA LEU A 43 4.48 2.12 4.33
C LEU A 43 5.17 1.98 5.70
N ALA A 44 4.69 1.05 6.53
CA ALA A 44 5.30 0.78 7.84
C ALA A 44 6.78 0.35 7.72
N ARG A 45 7.12 -0.43 6.69
CA ARG A 45 8.52 -0.82 6.40
C ARG A 45 9.37 0.34 5.90
N ARG A 46 8.78 1.24 5.09
CA ARG A 46 9.49 2.39 4.53
C ARG A 46 9.84 3.42 5.61
N GLY A 47 9.10 3.43 6.72
CA GLY A 47 9.22 4.44 7.76
C GLY A 47 8.64 5.78 7.32
N HIS A 48 8.62 6.76 8.22
CA HIS A 48 8.34 8.13 7.84
C HIS A 48 9.62 8.81 7.35
N LEU A 49 9.52 9.56 6.26
CA LEU A 49 10.61 10.41 5.82
C LEU A 49 10.50 11.72 6.60
N ASP A 50 11.45 11.98 7.50
CA ASP A 50 11.55 13.26 8.20
C ASP A 50 12.10 14.32 7.23
N LEU A 51 11.20 14.89 6.44
CA LEU A 51 11.52 15.95 5.52
C LEU A 51 11.40 17.28 6.24
N LYS A 52 12.47 18.07 6.19
CA LYS A 52 12.41 19.48 6.60
C LYS A 52 11.37 20.20 5.74
N PRO A 53 10.50 21.02 6.32
CA PRO A 53 9.52 21.79 5.56
C PRO A 53 10.24 22.73 4.59
N LEU A 54 9.69 22.87 3.38
CA LEU A 54 10.19 23.83 2.41
C LEU A 54 10.07 25.24 2.98
N THR A 55 11.12 26.03 2.81
CA THR A 55 11.16 27.42 3.27
C THR A 55 10.90 28.37 2.09
N ALA A 56 10.56 29.62 2.41
CA ALA A 56 10.40 30.67 1.41
C ALA A 56 11.69 30.95 0.61
N GLU A 57 12.86 30.53 1.11
CA GLU A 57 14.14 30.67 0.43
C GLU A 57 14.35 29.61 -0.65
N ASP A 58 13.77 28.42 -0.49
CA ASP A 58 13.84 27.33 -1.47
C ASP A 58 13.06 27.65 -2.75
N PHE A 59 11.98 28.43 -2.64
CA PHE A 59 11.19 28.88 -3.80
C PHE A 59 11.86 29.98 -4.63
N LYS A 60 12.82 30.72 -4.04
CA LYS A 60 13.51 31.86 -4.71
C LYS A 60 14.69 31.43 -5.58
N LYS A 61 15.06 30.14 -5.57
CA LYS A 61 16.20 29.58 -6.31
C LYS A 61 15.82 28.94 -7.66
N GLN A 62 14.58 29.14 -8.13
CA GLN A 62 14.17 28.75 -9.50
C GLN A 62 14.42 29.86 -10.51
#